data_AF-A0A8C6SYL6-F1
#
_entry.id   AF-A0A8C6SYL6-F1
#
_cell.length_a   1.000
_cell.length_b   1.000
_cell.length_c   1.000
_cell.angle_alpha   90.00
_cell.angle_beta   90.00
_cell.angle_gamma   90.00
#
_symmetry.space_group_name_H-M   'P 1'
#
loop_
_entity.id
_entity.type
_entity.pdbx_description
1 polymer ?
#
loop_
_entity_poly.entity_id
_entity_poly.type
_entity_poly.pdbx_seq_one_letter_code
_entity_poly.pdbx_strand_id
1 'polypeptide(L)'
;LGLKERAVPRVWPPVSLCDHLKHATKALLKQLRGCGLTEWGCSLLGLALASKPFGLRVLDLSENPLKDEGVKRLCDSLQSKHCRLKTLSLKSCGLLDLSCRYLVSALKSNLTLEELDLRDNYVTSVGVKELRDFQPGPGRRRIRIYHDVHSGEEEVYTVPSPESCSPQPG
;
A
#
# COMPACT_ATOMS: atom_id res chain seq x y z
N LEU A 1 16.98 25.37 -18.63
CA LEU A 1 16.26 24.18 -19.12
C LEU A 1 16.87 22.95 -18.46
N GLY A 2 16.46 22.68 -17.21
CA GLY A 2 17.00 21.56 -16.43
C GLY A 2 16.23 20.28 -16.77
N LEU A 3 16.77 19.48 -17.68
CA LEU A 3 16.31 18.12 -17.87
C LEU A 3 16.73 17.32 -16.64
N LYS A 4 15.78 17.08 -15.73
CA LYS A 4 15.93 16.12 -14.65
C LYS A 4 16.36 14.80 -15.28
N GLU A 5 17.53 14.32 -14.90
CA GLU A 5 18.01 12.97 -15.19
C GLU A 5 16.88 12.00 -14.87
N ARG A 6 16.27 11.43 -15.92
CA ARG A 6 15.42 10.27 -15.80
C ARG A 6 16.34 9.16 -15.31
N ALA A 7 16.29 8.89 -14.00
CA ALA A 7 16.93 7.74 -13.42
C ALA A 7 16.56 6.51 -14.26
N VAL A 8 17.56 5.90 -14.88
CA VAL A 8 17.39 4.67 -15.66
C VAL A 8 16.72 3.66 -14.74
N PRO A 9 15.56 3.08 -15.09
CA PRO A 9 14.92 2.09 -14.26
C PRO A 9 15.91 0.95 -14.03
N ARG A 10 16.26 0.69 -12.77
CA ARG A 10 17.02 -0.49 -12.39
C ARG A 10 16.10 -1.68 -12.60
N VAL A 11 16.07 -2.21 -13.82
CA VAL A 11 15.38 -3.46 -14.12
C VAL A 11 16.22 -4.57 -13.52
N TRP A 12 15.83 -5.02 -12.34
CA TRP A 12 16.46 -6.19 -11.73
C TRP A 12 15.87 -7.42 -12.38
N PRO A 13 16.69 -8.37 -12.87
CA PRO A 13 16.15 -9.65 -13.30
C PRO A 13 15.38 -10.30 -12.14
N PRO A 14 14.26 -11.01 -12.40
CA PRO A 14 13.42 -11.59 -11.35
C PRO A 14 14.21 -12.44 -10.34
N VAL A 15 15.24 -13.17 -10.82
CA VAL A 15 16.11 -14.00 -9.99
C VAL A 15 16.97 -13.16 -9.04
N SER A 16 17.56 -12.07 -9.53
CA SER A 16 18.35 -11.15 -8.71
C SER A 16 17.49 -10.44 -7.68
N LEU A 17 16.25 -10.06 -8.02
CA LEU A 17 15.32 -9.42 -7.08
C LEU A 17 14.96 -10.35 -5.93
N CYS A 18 14.69 -11.63 -6.22
CA CYS A 18 14.41 -12.64 -5.20
C CYS A 18 15.58 -12.83 -4.22
N ASP A 19 16.81 -12.93 -4.72
CA ASP A 19 17.99 -13.10 -3.85
C ASP A 19 18.32 -11.83 -3.05
N HIS A 20 18.10 -10.65 -3.62
CA HIS A 20 18.24 -9.39 -2.88
C HIS A 20 17.17 -9.25 -1.79
N LEU A 21 15.93 -9.65 -2.05
CA LEU A 21 14.85 -9.60 -1.06
C LEU A 21 15.01 -10.63 0.08
N LYS A 22 15.63 -11.80 -0.17
CA LYS A 22 15.99 -12.75 0.91
C LYS A 22 16.91 -12.13 1.96
N HIS A 23 17.78 -11.20 1.56
CA HIS A 23 18.64 -10.42 2.44
C HIS A 23 18.16 -8.96 2.56
N ALA A 24 16.84 -8.72 2.49
CA ALA A 24 16.29 -7.38 2.44
C ALA A 24 16.82 -6.47 3.57
N THR A 25 17.36 -5.33 3.17
CA THR A 25 17.70 -4.23 4.06
C THR A 25 16.68 -3.10 3.88
N LYS A 26 16.55 -2.22 4.88
CA LYS A 26 15.73 -1.02 4.77
C LYS A 26 16.06 -0.16 3.54
N ALA A 27 17.33 -0.18 3.11
CA ALA A 27 17.79 0.55 1.92
C ALA A 27 17.26 -0.07 0.63
N LEU A 28 17.30 -1.41 0.51
CA LEU A 28 16.78 -2.12 -0.65
C LEU A 28 15.27 -1.90 -0.83
N LEU A 29 14.51 -1.93 0.27
CA LEU A 29 13.06 -1.75 0.23
C LEU A 29 12.63 -0.36 -0.29
N LYS A 30 13.51 0.65 -0.20
CA LYS A 30 13.28 1.98 -0.78
C LYS A 30 13.52 2.05 -2.29
N GLN A 31 14.13 1.03 -2.87
CA GLN A 31 14.53 0.99 -4.28
C GLN A 31 13.62 0.08 -5.11
N LEU A 32 12.44 -0.29 -4.61
CA LEU A 32 11.56 -1.27 -5.27
C LEU A 32 10.64 -0.68 -6.35
N ARG A 33 10.55 0.64 -6.47
CA ARG A 33 9.76 1.29 -7.51
C ARG A 33 10.27 0.90 -8.91
N GLY A 34 9.35 0.45 -9.77
CA GLY A 34 9.68 0.16 -11.18
C GLY A 34 10.68 -0.98 -11.39
N CYS A 35 10.84 -1.89 -10.43
CA CYS A 35 11.77 -3.01 -10.51
C CYS A 35 11.21 -4.25 -11.20
N GLY A 36 9.95 -4.22 -11.67
CA GLY A 36 9.28 -5.38 -12.24
C GLY A 36 8.88 -6.41 -11.19
N LEU A 37 8.55 -5.97 -9.97
CA LEU A 37 8.09 -6.84 -8.90
C LEU A 37 6.78 -7.55 -9.31
N THR A 38 6.79 -8.88 -9.30
CA THR A 38 5.63 -9.74 -9.58
C THR A 38 5.01 -10.27 -8.28
N GLU A 39 3.95 -11.08 -8.38
CA GLU A 39 3.29 -11.70 -7.22
C GLU A 39 4.22 -12.55 -6.33
N TRP A 40 5.23 -13.17 -6.94
CA TRP A 40 6.27 -13.93 -6.22
C TRP A 40 7.19 -13.00 -5.42
N GLY A 41 7.55 -11.86 -6.02
CA GLY A 41 8.30 -10.80 -5.35
C GLY A 41 7.52 -10.22 -4.16
N CYS A 42 6.20 -10.04 -4.29
CA CYS A 42 5.33 -9.63 -3.19
C CYS A 42 5.31 -10.62 -2.03
N SER A 43 5.38 -11.93 -2.33
CA SER A 43 5.41 -12.96 -1.29
C SER A 43 6.71 -12.90 -0.47
N LEU A 44 7.86 -12.74 -1.14
CA LEU A 44 9.15 -12.54 -0.47
C LEU A 44 9.21 -11.21 0.29
N LEU A 45 8.66 -10.15 -0.29
CA LEU A 45 8.53 -8.86 0.39
C LEU A 45 7.68 -8.98 1.66
N GLY A 46 6.58 -9.72 1.59
CA GLY A 46 5.73 -9.97 2.75
C GLY A 46 6.48 -10.69 3.88
N LEU A 47 7.29 -11.70 3.56
CA LEU A 47 8.17 -12.37 4.52
C LEU A 47 9.23 -11.43 5.11
N ALA A 48 9.81 -10.55 4.28
CA ALA A 48 10.76 -9.55 4.75
C ALA A 48 10.11 -8.54 5.72
N LEU A 49 8.91 -8.05 5.39
CA LEU A 49 8.14 -7.14 6.25
C LEU A 49 7.69 -7.79 7.56
N ALA A 50 7.41 -9.10 7.54
CA ALA A 50 6.96 -9.85 8.71
C ALA A 50 8.10 -10.31 9.63
N SER A 51 9.26 -10.71 9.09
CA SER A 51 10.34 -11.34 9.88
C SER A 51 11.23 -10.36 10.63
N LYS A 52 11.34 -9.10 10.21
CA LYS A 52 12.19 -8.10 10.86
C LYS A 52 11.51 -6.73 10.94
N PRO A 53 11.45 -6.11 12.14
CA PRO A 53 11.01 -4.73 12.26
C PRO A 53 12.13 -3.80 11.79
N PHE A 54 12.30 -3.62 10.48
CA PHE A 54 13.30 -2.70 9.90
C PHE A 54 13.03 -1.22 10.22
N GLY A 55 11.97 -0.92 10.99
CA GLY A 55 11.47 0.44 11.19
C GLY A 55 11.16 1.10 9.85
N LEU A 56 10.76 0.32 8.84
CA LEU A 56 10.33 0.84 7.55
C LEU A 56 8.97 1.51 7.76
N ARG A 57 8.93 2.81 7.46
CA ARG A 57 7.72 3.64 7.61
C ARG A 57 7.09 3.97 6.26
N VAL A 58 7.90 3.97 5.20
CA VAL A 58 7.47 4.31 3.85
C VAL A 58 7.93 3.20 2.93
N LEU A 59 7.01 2.68 2.13
CA LEU A 59 7.28 1.67 1.11
C LEU A 59 6.64 2.13 -0.20
N ASP A 60 7.47 2.27 -1.23
CA ASP A 60 7.04 2.65 -2.56
C ASP A 60 7.21 1.45 -3.50
N LEU A 61 6.08 0.87 -3.93
CA LEU A 61 6.00 -0.22 -4.89
C LEU A 61 5.45 0.24 -6.23
N SER A 62 5.40 1.55 -6.48
CA SER A 62 4.80 2.10 -7.70
C SER A 62 5.48 1.54 -8.96
N GLU A 63 4.75 1.55 -10.07
CA GLU A 63 5.24 1.11 -11.39
C GLU A 63 5.68 -0.37 -11.42
N ASN A 64 5.14 -1.22 -10.54
CA ASN A 64 5.36 -2.66 -10.59
C ASN A 64 4.07 -3.40 -10.95
N PRO A 65 4.11 -4.41 -11.84
CA PRO A 65 2.92 -5.12 -12.28
C PRO A 65 2.42 -6.14 -11.23
N LEU A 66 2.07 -5.66 -10.04
CA LEU A 66 1.65 -6.49 -8.91
C LEU A 66 0.33 -7.22 -9.18
N LYS A 67 -0.60 -6.51 -9.83
CA LYS A 67 -2.00 -6.94 -10.01
C LYS A 67 -2.66 -7.30 -8.66
N ASP A 68 -3.83 -7.92 -8.71
CA ASP A 68 -4.59 -8.25 -7.49
C ASP A 68 -3.91 -9.31 -6.62
N GLU A 69 -3.26 -10.31 -7.22
CA GLU A 69 -2.59 -11.37 -6.47
C GLU A 69 -1.35 -10.86 -5.72
N GLY A 70 -0.58 -9.92 -6.29
CA GLY A 70 0.52 -9.27 -5.58
C GLY A 70 0.04 -8.47 -4.37
N VAL A 71 -1.08 -7.75 -4.50
CA VAL A 71 -1.70 -7.01 -3.38
C VAL A 71 -2.21 -7.95 -2.31
N LYS A 72 -2.84 -9.07 -2.68
CA LYS A 72 -3.29 -10.09 -1.73
C LYS A 72 -2.15 -10.59 -0.85
N ARG A 73 -1.01 -10.95 -1.46
CA ARG A 73 0.20 -11.39 -0.73
C ARG A 73 0.76 -10.29 0.17
N LEU A 74 0.74 -9.04 -0.30
CA LEU A 74 1.17 -7.90 0.50
C LEU A 74 0.23 -7.69 1.71
N CYS A 75 -1.08 -7.86 1.53
CA CYS A 75 -2.09 -7.69 2.56
C CYS A 75 -1.89 -8.65 3.75
N ASP A 76 -1.46 -9.89 3.50
CA ASP A 76 -1.10 -10.85 4.56
C ASP A 76 0.01 -10.28 5.46
N SER A 77 0.99 -9.59 4.86
CA SER A 77 2.09 -8.96 5.61
C SER A 77 1.68 -7.68 6.34
N LEU A 78 0.74 -6.90 5.77
CA LEU A 78 0.21 -5.70 6.42
C LEU A 78 -0.56 -6.03 7.70
N GLN A 79 -1.19 -7.20 7.77
CA GLN A 79 -1.90 -7.69 8.96
C GLN A 79 -0.95 -8.16 10.07
N SER A 80 0.35 -8.33 9.79
CA SER A 80 1.33 -8.70 10.80
C SER A 80 1.47 -7.64 11.88
N LYS A 81 1.51 -8.06 13.16
CA LYS A 81 1.75 -7.18 14.32
C LYS A 81 3.10 -6.45 14.27
N HIS A 82 4.03 -6.96 13.45
CA HIS A 82 5.36 -6.37 13.27
C HIS A 82 5.39 -5.26 12.20
N CYS A 83 4.30 -5.10 11.43
CA CYS A 83 4.22 -4.09 10.39
C CYS A 83 4.14 -2.67 10.99
N ARG A 84 5.16 -1.85 10.71
CA ARG A 84 5.25 -0.45 11.17
C ARG A 84 5.09 0.57 10.03
N LEU A 85 4.64 0.13 8.86
CA LEU A 85 4.44 1.01 7.71
C LEU A 85 3.40 2.10 8.03
N LYS A 86 3.69 3.30 7.56
CA LYS A 86 2.81 4.49 7.63
C LYS A 86 2.34 4.89 6.25
N THR A 87 3.22 4.83 5.26
CA THR A 87 2.92 5.18 3.87
C THR A 87 3.21 3.99 2.97
N LEU A 88 2.24 3.65 2.13
CA LEU A 88 2.35 2.63 1.08
C LEU A 88 1.91 3.23 -0.26
N SER A 89 2.77 3.19 -1.26
CA SER A 89 2.40 3.53 -2.64
C SER A 89 2.29 2.28 -3.51
N LEU A 90 1.12 2.11 -4.12
CA LEU A 90 0.80 1.08 -5.12
C LEU A 90 0.38 1.73 -6.45
N LYS A 91 0.91 2.93 -6.72
CA LYS A 91 0.61 3.70 -7.89
C LYS A 91 1.03 2.98 -9.18
N SER A 92 0.19 2.93 -10.21
CA SER A 92 0.54 2.27 -11.48
C SER A 92 0.95 0.80 -11.32
N CYS A 93 0.19 0.05 -10.53
CA CYS A 93 0.45 -1.37 -10.26
C CYS A 93 -0.49 -2.36 -10.97
N GLY A 94 -1.41 -1.84 -11.79
CA GLY A 94 -2.40 -2.65 -12.51
C GLY A 94 -3.47 -3.25 -11.61
N LEU A 95 -3.88 -2.51 -10.56
CA LEU A 95 -4.87 -2.95 -9.59
C LEU A 95 -6.30 -2.79 -10.11
N LEU A 96 -7.18 -3.73 -9.74
CA LEU A 96 -8.62 -3.69 -10.00
C LEU A 96 -9.40 -3.58 -8.68
N ASP A 97 -10.73 -3.52 -8.75
CA ASP A 97 -11.60 -3.45 -7.57
C ASP A 97 -11.40 -4.60 -6.58
N LEU A 98 -10.94 -5.77 -7.05
CA LEU A 98 -10.61 -6.91 -6.19
C LEU A 98 -9.48 -6.58 -5.19
N SER A 99 -8.50 -5.77 -5.61
CA SER A 99 -7.44 -5.29 -4.71
C SER A 99 -8.01 -4.47 -3.55
N CYS A 100 -9.06 -3.68 -3.77
CA CYS A 100 -9.72 -2.89 -2.72
C CYS A 100 -10.28 -3.78 -1.61
N ARG A 101 -10.88 -4.93 -1.95
CA ARG A 101 -11.36 -5.92 -0.96
C ARG A 101 -10.26 -6.42 -0.06
N TYR A 102 -9.12 -6.79 -0.66
CA TYR A 102 -7.96 -7.27 0.09
C TYR A 102 -7.40 -6.18 0.99
N LEU A 103 -7.27 -4.96 0.48
CA LEU A 103 -6.81 -3.80 1.24
C LEU A 103 -7.74 -3.50 2.40
N VAL A 104 -9.06 -3.43 2.18
CA VAL A 104 -10.06 -3.22 3.25
C VAL A 104 -9.93 -4.27 4.35
N SER A 105 -9.79 -5.54 3.98
CA SER A 105 -9.58 -6.63 4.94
C SER A 105 -8.32 -6.40 5.78
N ALA A 106 -7.19 -6.09 5.14
CA ALA A 106 -5.94 -5.82 5.85
C ALA A 106 -6.01 -4.56 6.73
N LEU A 107 -6.67 -3.51 6.26
CA LEU A 107 -6.82 -2.22 6.93
C LEU A 107 -7.70 -2.30 8.20
N LYS A 108 -8.54 -3.32 8.35
CA LYS A 108 -9.29 -3.56 9.59
C LYS A 108 -8.37 -3.98 10.74
N SER A 109 -7.32 -4.74 10.45
CA SER A 109 -6.35 -5.22 11.44
C SER A 109 -5.09 -4.36 11.51
N ASN A 110 -4.72 -3.68 10.42
CA ASN A 110 -3.57 -2.78 10.39
C ASN A 110 -3.94 -1.40 10.95
N LEU A 111 -3.40 -1.08 12.13
CA LEU A 111 -3.61 0.21 12.79
C LEU A 111 -2.47 1.21 12.53
N THR A 112 -1.45 0.81 11.77
CA THR A 112 -0.23 1.60 11.59
C THR A 112 -0.28 2.46 10.33
N LEU A 113 -0.86 1.97 9.24
CA LEU A 113 -0.90 2.65 7.94
C LEU A 113 -1.79 3.89 7.98
N GLU A 114 -1.19 5.02 7.64
CA GLU A 114 -1.76 6.37 7.65
C GLU A 114 -1.98 6.91 6.23
N GLU A 115 -1.24 6.40 5.23
CA GLU A 115 -1.31 6.87 3.85
C GLU A 115 -1.21 5.69 2.86
N LEU A 116 -2.14 5.63 1.91
CA LEU A 116 -2.20 4.64 0.84
C LEU A 116 -2.44 5.32 -0.50
N ASP A 117 -1.53 5.14 -1.46
CA ASP A 117 -1.66 5.67 -2.82
C ASP A 117 -2.01 4.56 -3.81
N LEU A 118 -3.19 4.67 -4.44
CA LEU A 118 -3.74 3.76 -5.44
C LEU A 118 -3.91 4.43 -6.80
N ARG A 119 -3.36 5.62 -7.03
CA ARG A 119 -3.46 6.35 -8.31
C ARG A 119 -2.84 5.58 -9.48
N ASP A 120 -3.14 6.02 -10.69
CA ASP A 120 -2.81 5.39 -11.96
C ASP A 120 -3.13 3.87 -12.00
N ASN A 121 -4.27 3.45 -11.44
CA ASN A 121 -4.74 2.05 -11.48
C ASN A 121 -6.11 1.93 -12.16
N TYR A 122 -6.62 0.71 -12.27
CA TYR A 122 -7.91 0.40 -12.90
C TYR A 122 -9.03 0.20 -11.85
N VAL A 123 -8.90 0.86 -10.69
CA VAL A 123 -9.92 0.84 -9.63
C VAL A 123 -11.09 1.71 -10.05
N THR A 124 -12.29 1.15 -10.04
CA THR A 124 -13.54 1.83 -10.41
C THR A 124 -14.23 2.42 -9.18
N SER A 125 -15.37 3.09 -9.39
CA SER A 125 -16.22 3.58 -8.29
C SER A 125 -16.67 2.47 -7.32
N VAL A 126 -16.73 1.21 -7.79
CA VAL A 126 -17.08 0.06 -6.93
C VAL A 126 -15.97 -0.18 -5.89
N GLY A 127 -14.71 -0.28 -6.31
CA GLY A 127 -13.59 -0.48 -5.40
C GLY A 127 -13.36 0.72 -4.46
N VAL A 128 -13.55 1.95 -4.97
CA VAL A 128 -13.50 3.17 -4.15
C VAL A 128 -14.58 3.16 -3.07
N LYS A 129 -15.81 2.75 -3.41
CA LYS A 129 -16.90 2.65 -2.44
C LYS A 129 -16.56 1.67 -1.32
N GLU A 130 -15.95 0.53 -1.63
CA GLU A 130 -15.50 -0.42 -0.61
C GLU A 130 -14.45 0.19 0.34
N LEU A 131 -13.52 0.99 -0.19
CA LEU A 131 -12.51 1.71 0.61
C LEU A 131 -13.11 2.86 1.44
N ARG A 132 -14.22 3.44 1.01
CA ARG A 132 -14.94 4.48 1.76
C ARG A 132 -15.80 3.89 2.87
N ASP A 133 -16.48 2.79 2.59
CA ASP A 133 -17.49 2.22 3.47
C ASP A 133 -16.88 1.34 4.58
N PHE A 134 -15.57 1.06 4.55
CA PHE A 134 -14.95 0.25 5.61
C PHE A 134 -14.89 1.02 6.93
N GLN A 135 -15.29 0.33 8.00
CA GLN A 135 -15.14 0.84 9.36
C GLN A 135 -13.82 0.34 9.97
N PRO A 136 -12.94 1.25 10.44
CA PRO A 136 -11.69 0.86 11.08
C PRO A 136 -11.96 0.25 12.47
N GLY A 137 -11.07 -0.66 12.89
CA GLY A 137 -11.11 -1.18 14.26
C GLY A 137 -10.81 -0.09 15.31
N PRO A 138 -11.19 -0.33 16.59
CA PRO A 138 -10.91 0.60 17.68
C PRO A 138 -9.41 0.90 17.80
N GLY A 139 -9.06 2.17 18.00
CA GLY A 139 -7.67 2.63 18.15
C GLY A 139 -6.93 2.93 16.83
N ARG A 140 -7.59 2.80 15.67
CA ARG A 140 -6.99 3.22 14.40
C ARG A 140 -6.94 4.74 14.29
N ARG A 141 -5.76 5.27 13.96
CA ARG A 141 -5.63 6.67 13.53
C ARG A 141 -6.10 6.80 12.09
N ARG A 142 -6.59 7.99 11.72
CA ARG A 142 -7.02 8.36 10.37
C ARG A 142 -6.06 7.82 9.31
N ILE A 143 -6.61 7.21 8.26
CA ILE A 143 -5.88 6.90 7.02
C ILE A 143 -6.31 7.87 5.93
N ARG A 144 -5.37 8.27 5.07
CA ARG A 144 -5.59 8.96 3.80
C ARG A 144 -5.42 7.95 2.67
N ILE A 145 -6.39 7.86 1.78
CA ILE A 145 -6.32 7.02 0.59
C ILE A 145 -6.38 7.95 -0.63
N TYR A 146 -5.43 7.82 -1.54
CA TYR A 146 -5.38 8.53 -2.81
C TYR A 146 -5.78 7.56 -3.93
N HIS A 147 -6.66 7.96 -4.82
CA HIS A 147 -6.99 7.21 -6.03
C HIS A 147 -7.32 8.19 -7.16
N ASP A 148 -7.39 7.71 -8.40
CA ASP A 148 -7.75 8.58 -9.52
C ASP A 148 -9.25 8.87 -9.45
N VAL A 149 -9.58 10.15 -9.53
CA VAL A 149 -10.96 10.60 -9.56
C VAL A 149 -11.32 10.86 -11.01
N HIS A 150 -12.37 10.20 -11.51
CA HIS A 150 -12.86 10.41 -12.88
C HIS A 150 -13.27 11.88 -13.16
N SER A 151 -13.39 12.72 -12.12
CA SER A 151 -13.73 14.15 -12.20
C SER A 151 -12.58 15.13 -11.93
N GLY A 152 -11.34 14.67 -11.68
CA GLY A 152 -10.18 15.57 -11.55
C GLY A 152 -10.02 16.30 -10.20
N GLU A 153 -10.79 15.96 -9.17
CA GLU A 153 -10.56 16.46 -7.80
C GLU A 153 -9.81 15.41 -6.96
N GLU A 154 -8.78 15.79 -6.19
CA GLU A 154 -8.16 14.87 -5.22
C GLU A 154 -9.13 14.62 -4.05
N GLU A 155 -9.88 13.52 -4.07
CA GLU A 155 -10.68 13.12 -2.92
C GLU A 155 -9.79 12.46 -1.86
N VAL A 156 -9.51 13.19 -0.77
CA VAL A 156 -8.81 12.65 0.40
C VAL A 156 -9.83 11.93 1.28
N TYR A 157 -9.80 10.59 1.24
CA TYR A 157 -10.64 9.77 2.10
C TYR A 157 -10.16 9.93 3.54
N THR A 158 -10.99 10.57 4.34
CA THR A 158 -10.70 10.87 5.74
C THR A 158 -11.68 10.07 6.57
N VAL A 159 -11.21 9.01 7.24
CA VAL A 159 -12.10 8.24 8.12
C VAL A 159 -12.42 9.10 9.34
N PRO A 160 -13.71 9.30 9.70
CA PRO A 160 -14.07 10.08 10.88
C PRO A 160 -13.53 9.39 12.14
N SER A 161 -12.90 10.17 13.01
CA SER A 161 -12.43 9.70 14.31
C SER A 161 -13.64 9.20 15.13
N PRO A 162 -13.52 8.12 15.92
CA PRO A 162 -14.62 7.61 16.76
C PRO A 162 -15.04 8.54 17.91
N GLU A 163 -14.53 9.78 17.99
CA GLU A 163 -14.70 10.68 19.15
C GLU A 163 -15.82 11.73 18.99
N SER A 164 -16.81 11.52 18.12
CA SER A 164 -17.97 12.45 18.02
C SER A 164 -19.29 11.89 18.55
N CYS A 165 -19.28 10.76 19.26
CA CYS A 165 -20.46 10.27 19.99
C CYS A 165 -20.22 10.37 21.50
N SER A 166 -20.07 11.59 21.99
CA SER A 166 -20.38 11.87 23.40
C SER A 166 -21.91 11.94 23.52
N PRO A 167 -22.57 11.08 24.32
CA PRO A 167 -23.99 11.28 24.61
C PRO A 167 -24.10 12.58 25.42
N GLN A 168 -24.91 13.53 24.95
CA GLN A 168 -25.28 14.67 25.80
C GLN A 168 -26.10 14.12 26.98
N PRO A 169 -25.74 14.43 28.24
CA PRO A 169 -26.58 14.12 29.37
C PRO A 169 -27.82 15.02 29.31
N GLY A 170 -28.99 14.39 29.17
CA GLY A 170 -30.31 14.98 29.39
C GLY A 170 -30.96 14.33 30.59
#